data_AF-A0A7C4W6D6-F1
#
_entry.id   AF-A0A7C4W6D6-F1
#
_cell.length_a   1.000
_cell.length_b   1.000
_cell.length_c   1.000
_cell.angle_alpha   90.00
_cell.angle_beta   90.00
_cell.angle_gamma   90.00
#
_symmetry.space_group_name_H-M   'P 1'
#
loop_
_entity.id
_entity.type
_entity.pdbx_description
1 polymer ?
#
loop_
_entity_poly.entity_id
_entity_poly.type
_entity_poly.pdbx_seq_one_letter_code
_entity_poly.pdbx_strand_id
1 'polypeptide(L)'
;MLLNESLRYFKELDDEVIKKTVRFWMEVPVEKYSFSDTIKEWSIRRLPPQPIEEFIRIDNIVRALGKDGLNTFITVDQIISLLPNSLYQQVIKAESNERLSILRGFCRRIENHVEGKSLTDLKPEDAKKEKVLLMIPSQKQLKIVYNNWDRWVWKRIAYNGEPAPSVDGWIKDVLRLAVALENASVTPIIVTDKSIEERIKEEAPHNVIGLDIPEDFAKIGYVRDQSVTWCKHPIIGNMALDIRQGEEWIINEVYYELGLTPLLRVRWASDKEYLVKAKMEGGNFFLLKIDGSTVLLTGVGVRGSNYPTFKVLSEVLPEEVRIIGVPLSGYVKSWAETGAVHLDVVFTYLGELNGVYYAVLDPLRLGFYSGLEYVREKEAFQIIPLGGLFKELGLIIDEPPREKTSLITMSNALNLGKGKLIVDAYNREVNKYLEREFGVDVIEVEIPQVEAGGGGPRCASRELWGD
;
A
#
# COMPACT_ATOMS: atom_id res chain seq x y z
N MET A 1 -9.20 -8.36 14.03
CA MET A 1 -9.62 -9.75 13.79
C MET A 1 -9.00 -10.26 12.50
N LEU A 2 -8.27 -11.37 12.56
CA LEU A 2 -7.67 -12.01 11.39
C LEU A 2 -8.75 -12.75 10.56
N LEU A 3 -8.44 -13.07 9.30
CA LEU A 3 -9.37 -13.79 8.42
C LEU A 3 -9.72 -15.19 8.97
N ASN A 4 -8.77 -15.89 9.59
CA ASN A 4 -9.04 -17.21 10.18
C ASN A 4 -10.09 -17.14 11.32
N GLU A 5 -10.02 -16.13 12.18
CA GLU A 5 -11.00 -15.85 13.23
C GLU A 5 -12.37 -15.51 12.63
N SER A 6 -12.36 -14.63 11.62
CA SER A 6 -13.58 -14.25 10.88
C SER A 6 -14.25 -15.47 10.22
N LEU A 7 -13.46 -16.38 9.63
CA LEU A 7 -14.00 -17.60 9.03
C LEU A 7 -14.62 -18.55 10.06
N ARG A 8 -14.00 -18.71 11.23
CA ARG A 8 -14.58 -19.54 12.31
C ARG A 8 -15.92 -18.99 12.75
N TYR A 9 -15.97 -17.69 13.07
CA TYR A 9 -17.20 -17.03 13.48
C TYR A 9 -18.28 -17.08 12.38
N PHE A 10 -17.92 -16.83 11.11
CA PHE A 10 -18.87 -16.85 10.00
C PHE A 10 -19.52 -18.23 9.77
N LYS A 11 -18.83 -19.34 10.07
CA LYS A 11 -19.41 -20.68 9.95
C LYS A 11 -20.51 -20.94 10.98
N GLU A 12 -20.40 -20.34 12.14
CA GLU A 12 -21.36 -20.49 13.24
C GLU A 12 -22.60 -19.59 13.06
N LEU A 13 -22.51 -18.58 12.18
CA LEU A 13 -23.63 -17.70 11.87
C LEU A 13 -24.72 -18.41 11.05
N ASP A 14 -25.97 -18.20 11.47
CA ASP A 14 -27.15 -18.57 10.70
C ASP A 14 -27.25 -17.79 9.38
N ASP A 15 -27.78 -18.45 8.35
CA ASP A 15 -27.89 -17.90 7.01
C ASP A 15 -28.75 -16.63 6.95
N GLU A 16 -29.81 -16.53 7.76
CA GLU A 16 -30.64 -15.32 7.82
C GLU A 16 -29.90 -14.15 8.49
N VAL A 17 -29.05 -14.45 9.48
CA VAL A 17 -28.16 -13.43 10.10
C VAL A 17 -27.16 -12.90 9.08
N ILE A 18 -26.55 -13.78 8.27
CA ILE A 18 -25.63 -13.38 7.21
C ILE A 18 -26.36 -12.53 6.17
N LYS A 19 -27.50 -12.98 5.63
CA LYS A 19 -28.27 -12.22 4.63
C LYS A 19 -28.65 -10.84 5.14
N LYS A 20 -29.12 -10.75 6.39
CA LYS A 20 -29.46 -9.48 7.04
C LYS A 20 -28.24 -8.58 7.16
N THR A 21 -27.10 -9.13 7.57
CA THR A 21 -25.84 -8.38 7.72
C THR A 21 -25.29 -7.90 6.40
N VAL A 22 -25.31 -8.73 5.35
CA VAL A 22 -24.88 -8.34 3.98
C VAL A 22 -25.74 -7.19 3.46
N ARG A 23 -27.06 -7.24 3.65
CA ARG A 23 -27.96 -6.15 3.26
C ARG A 23 -27.61 -4.86 4.00
N PHE A 24 -27.44 -4.94 5.32
CA PHE A 24 -27.04 -3.78 6.10
C PHE A 24 -25.65 -3.26 5.69
N TRP A 25 -24.69 -4.14 5.39
CA TRP A 25 -23.35 -3.77 4.93
C TRP A 25 -23.37 -2.97 3.62
N MET A 26 -24.27 -3.30 2.69
CA MET A 26 -24.43 -2.56 1.43
C MET A 26 -25.03 -1.16 1.62
N GLU A 27 -25.84 -0.97 2.66
CA GLU A 27 -26.63 0.24 2.90
C GLU A 27 -26.15 1.03 4.13
N VAL A 28 -25.05 0.59 4.75
CA VAL A 28 -24.62 1.12 6.04
C VAL A 28 -24.36 2.62 5.92
N PRO A 29 -24.97 3.45 6.78
CA PRO A 29 -24.74 4.89 6.72
C PRO A 29 -23.31 5.19 7.15
N VAL A 30 -22.50 5.66 6.20
CA VAL A 30 -21.13 6.13 6.43
C VAL A 30 -21.14 7.67 6.51
N GLU A 31 -20.87 8.21 7.69
CA GLU A 31 -20.64 9.64 7.88
C GLU A 31 -19.25 9.99 7.33
N LYS A 32 -19.15 11.09 6.56
CA LYS A 32 -17.90 11.53 5.94
C LYS A 32 -17.55 12.96 6.32
N TYR A 33 -16.29 13.19 6.65
CA TYR A 33 -15.75 14.52 6.91
C TYR A 33 -14.55 14.77 5.99
N SER A 34 -14.68 15.73 5.07
CA SER A 34 -13.67 16.08 4.08
C SER A 34 -12.78 17.21 4.59
N PHE A 35 -11.46 17.00 4.57
CA PHE A 35 -10.52 18.06 4.97
C PHE A 35 -10.52 19.24 3.98
N SER A 36 -10.95 19.00 2.73
CA SER A 36 -11.11 20.06 1.72
C SER A 36 -12.04 21.17 2.19
N ASP A 37 -13.03 20.85 3.02
CA ASP A 37 -14.06 21.79 3.48
C ASP A 37 -13.48 22.91 4.38
N THR A 38 -12.28 22.66 4.93
CA THR A 38 -11.55 23.61 5.78
C THR A 38 -10.47 24.39 5.04
N ILE A 39 -10.20 24.06 3.78
CA ILE A 39 -9.10 24.62 3.00
C ILE A 39 -9.63 25.68 2.04
N LYS A 40 -9.10 26.91 2.13
CA LYS A 40 -9.42 27.98 1.19
C LYS A 40 -9.05 27.56 -0.24
N GLU A 41 -10.02 27.48 -1.16
CA GLU A 41 -9.76 27.16 -2.57
C GLU A 41 -8.92 28.24 -3.27
N TRP A 42 -8.25 27.86 -4.36
CA TRP A 42 -7.62 28.81 -5.28
C TRP A 42 -8.61 29.21 -6.38
N SER A 43 -8.57 30.48 -6.80
CA SER A 43 -9.42 30.98 -7.89
C SER A 43 -9.07 30.40 -9.26
N ILE A 44 -7.87 29.83 -9.42
CA ILE A 44 -7.29 29.44 -10.72
C ILE A 44 -6.91 27.95 -10.84
N ARG A 45 -6.93 27.18 -9.75
CA ARG A 45 -6.48 25.79 -9.75
C ARG A 45 -7.29 24.96 -8.77
N ARG A 46 -7.66 23.75 -9.18
CA ARG A 46 -8.39 22.80 -8.31
C ARG A 46 -7.49 22.34 -7.17
N LEU A 47 -8.08 22.16 -5.99
CA LEU A 47 -7.40 21.58 -4.85
C LEU A 47 -7.02 20.12 -5.18
N PRO A 48 -5.79 19.66 -4.88
CA PRO A 48 -5.48 18.24 -4.96
C PRO A 48 -6.33 17.46 -3.95
N PRO A 49 -6.58 16.15 -4.15
CA PRO A 49 -7.40 15.36 -3.25
C PRO A 49 -6.89 15.43 -1.81
N GLN A 50 -7.82 15.62 -0.88
CA GLN A 50 -7.56 15.68 0.55
C GLN A 50 -8.10 14.45 1.26
N PRO A 51 -7.60 14.13 2.47
CA PRO A 51 -8.11 13.03 3.25
C PRO A 51 -9.58 13.22 3.60
N ILE A 52 -10.32 12.11 3.60
CA ILE A 52 -11.69 12.03 4.12
C ILE A 52 -11.65 11.12 5.34
N GLU A 53 -12.23 11.56 6.45
CA GLU A 53 -12.53 10.69 7.58
C GLU A 53 -13.90 10.05 7.38
N GLU A 54 -13.99 8.74 7.60
CA GLU A 54 -15.22 7.97 7.40
C GLU A 54 -15.56 7.22 8.69
N PHE A 55 -16.82 7.32 9.11
CA PHE A 55 -17.31 6.79 10.39
C PHE A 55 -18.62 6.04 10.22
N ILE A 56 -18.81 4.99 11.00
CA ILE A 56 -20.09 4.29 11.16
C ILE A 56 -20.45 4.29 12.64
N ARG A 57 -21.61 4.84 13.01
CA ARG A 57 -22.11 4.77 14.39
C ARG A 57 -22.38 3.33 14.80
N ILE A 58 -21.77 2.87 15.88
CA ILE A 58 -21.94 1.50 16.40
C ILE A 58 -23.41 1.24 16.77
N ASP A 59 -24.11 2.23 17.31
CA ASP A 59 -25.54 2.13 17.63
C ASP A 59 -26.41 1.80 16.41
N ASN A 60 -26.04 2.26 15.22
CA ASN A 60 -26.77 1.93 13.99
C ASN A 60 -26.60 0.44 13.67
N ILE A 61 -25.39 -0.10 13.87
CA ILE A 61 -25.09 -1.52 13.68
C ILE A 61 -25.85 -2.36 14.69
N VAL A 62 -25.79 -2.00 15.99
CA VAL A 62 -26.45 -2.74 17.07
C VAL A 62 -27.96 -2.70 16.92
N ARG A 63 -28.55 -1.57 16.52
CA ARG A 63 -29.99 -1.47 16.27
C ARG A 63 -30.43 -2.34 15.10
N ALA A 64 -29.64 -2.38 14.02
CA ALA A 64 -29.97 -3.16 12.84
C ALA A 64 -29.76 -4.65 13.06
N LEU A 65 -28.65 -5.06 13.70
CA LEU A 65 -28.17 -6.44 13.74
C LEU A 65 -28.28 -7.11 15.11
N GLY A 66 -28.62 -6.37 16.17
CA GLY A 66 -28.74 -6.88 17.54
C GLY A 66 -27.45 -6.70 18.37
N LYS A 67 -27.45 -7.26 19.58
CA LYS A 67 -26.37 -7.08 20.57
C LYS A 67 -25.00 -7.53 20.06
N ASP A 68 -24.94 -8.65 19.34
CA ASP A 68 -23.71 -9.19 18.73
C ASP A 68 -23.48 -8.68 17.30
N GLY A 69 -24.23 -7.63 16.92
CA GLY A 69 -24.24 -7.07 15.58
C GLY A 69 -22.89 -6.54 15.13
N LEU A 70 -22.08 -6.00 16.04
CA LEU A 70 -20.76 -5.45 15.72
C LEU A 70 -19.78 -6.53 15.23
N ASN A 71 -19.64 -7.63 15.98
CA ASN A 71 -18.76 -8.74 15.59
C ASN A 71 -19.23 -9.39 14.28
N THR A 72 -20.54 -9.48 14.10
CA THR A 72 -21.17 -9.99 12.88
C THR A 72 -20.87 -9.09 11.68
N PHE A 73 -21.01 -7.77 11.85
CA PHE A 73 -20.68 -6.80 10.81
C PHE A 73 -19.19 -6.85 10.43
N ILE A 74 -18.28 -6.81 11.41
CA ILE A 74 -16.83 -6.86 11.16
C ILE A 74 -16.45 -8.16 10.44
N THR A 75 -17.02 -9.30 10.85
CA THR A 75 -16.76 -10.59 10.21
C THR A 75 -17.21 -10.59 8.75
N VAL A 76 -18.44 -10.16 8.48
CA VAL A 76 -18.99 -10.13 7.11
C VAL A 76 -18.22 -9.13 6.25
N ASP A 77 -17.88 -7.95 6.79
CA ASP A 77 -17.04 -6.98 6.10
C ASP A 77 -15.65 -7.54 5.79
N GLN A 78 -15.02 -8.26 6.72
CA GLN A 78 -13.70 -8.86 6.51
C GLN A 78 -13.71 -9.90 5.38
N ILE A 79 -14.77 -10.73 5.30
CA ILE A 79 -14.93 -11.72 4.24
C ILE A 79 -15.22 -11.05 2.90
N ILE A 80 -16.22 -10.16 2.85
CA ILE A 80 -16.59 -9.47 1.62
C ILE A 80 -15.38 -8.70 1.10
N SER A 81 -14.67 -7.98 1.97
CA SER A 81 -13.57 -7.08 1.60
C SER A 81 -12.29 -7.76 1.10
N LEU A 82 -12.21 -9.09 1.24
CA LEU A 82 -11.13 -9.94 0.75
C LEU A 82 -11.55 -10.81 -0.44
N LEU A 83 -12.77 -10.63 -0.96
CA LEU A 83 -13.14 -11.26 -2.22
C LEU A 83 -12.24 -10.77 -3.36
N PRO A 84 -11.85 -11.64 -4.30
CA PRO A 84 -11.34 -11.20 -5.59
C PRO A 84 -12.42 -10.36 -6.30
N ASN A 85 -12.00 -9.34 -7.07
CA ASN A 85 -12.91 -8.42 -7.77
C ASN A 85 -14.00 -9.16 -8.56
N SER A 86 -13.67 -10.24 -9.25
CA SER A 86 -14.62 -11.06 -10.02
C SER A 86 -15.77 -11.62 -9.18
N LEU A 87 -15.50 -12.07 -7.95
CA LEU A 87 -16.53 -12.52 -7.00
C LEU A 87 -17.24 -11.35 -6.31
N TYR A 88 -16.50 -10.29 -5.98
CA TYR A 88 -17.08 -9.07 -5.41
C TYR A 88 -18.17 -8.49 -6.33
N GLN A 89 -17.89 -8.36 -7.63
CA GLN A 89 -18.86 -7.86 -8.61
C GLN A 89 -20.10 -8.76 -8.71
N GLN A 90 -19.95 -10.08 -8.56
CA GLN A 90 -21.08 -11.01 -8.49
C GLN A 90 -21.92 -10.76 -7.23
N VAL A 91 -21.30 -10.63 -6.05
CA VAL A 91 -22.01 -10.36 -4.79
C VAL A 91 -22.83 -9.07 -4.87
N ILE A 92 -22.28 -7.99 -5.41
CA ILE A 92 -22.99 -6.70 -5.50
C ILE A 92 -24.22 -6.80 -6.42
N LYS A 93 -24.14 -7.58 -7.52
CA LYS A 93 -25.22 -7.72 -8.52
C LYS A 93 -26.23 -8.82 -8.20
N ALA A 94 -25.84 -9.81 -7.40
CA ALA A 94 -26.64 -10.99 -7.08
C ALA A 94 -27.83 -10.69 -6.16
N GLU A 95 -28.83 -11.57 -6.19
CA GLU A 95 -29.94 -11.57 -5.23
C GLU A 95 -29.52 -12.20 -3.89
N SER A 96 -30.33 -12.03 -2.84
CA SER A 96 -29.95 -12.38 -1.46
C SER A 96 -29.45 -13.83 -1.26
N ASN A 97 -30.09 -14.83 -1.88
CA ASN A 97 -29.69 -16.24 -1.73
C ASN A 97 -28.41 -16.57 -2.53
N GLU A 98 -28.25 -15.94 -3.68
CA GLU A 98 -27.06 -16.10 -4.52
C GLU A 98 -25.82 -15.47 -3.85
N ARG A 99 -25.97 -14.28 -3.26
CA ARG A 99 -24.92 -13.65 -2.43
C ARG A 99 -24.39 -14.59 -1.36
N LEU A 100 -25.30 -15.21 -0.60
CA LEU A 100 -24.94 -16.16 0.44
C LEU A 100 -24.17 -17.36 -0.13
N SER A 101 -24.63 -17.93 -1.25
CA SER A 101 -23.96 -19.04 -1.93
C SER A 101 -22.53 -18.69 -2.33
N ILE A 102 -22.32 -17.51 -2.90
CA ILE A 102 -21.00 -16.99 -3.29
C ILE A 102 -20.09 -16.87 -2.05
N LEU A 103 -20.57 -16.24 -0.97
CA LEU A 103 -19.79 -16.05 0.25
C LEU A 103 -19.42 -17.38 0.92
N ARG A 104 -20.37 -18.31 1.06
CA ARG A 104 -20.12 -19.66 1.60
C ARG A 104 -19.17 -20.44 0.69
N GLY A 105 -19.31 -20.31 -0.64
CA GLY A 105 -18.41 -20.91 -1.62
C GLY A 105 -16.98 -20.42 -1.48
N PHE A 106 -16.79 -19.11 -1.38
CA PHE A 106 -15.49 -18.49 -1.15
C PHE A 106 -14.86 -18.97 0.16
N CYS A 107 -15.60 -18.90 1.28
CA CYS A 107 -15.11 -19.33 2.60
C CYS A 107 -14.61 -20.78 2.59
N ARG A 108 -15.37 -21.71 1.98
CA ARG A 108 -14.97 -23.12 1.84
C ARG A 108 -13.69 -23.29 1.04
N ARG A 109 -13.45 -22.44 0.02
CA ARG A 109 -12.25 -22.51 -0.83
C ARG A 109 -10.99 -22.07 -0.10
N ILE A 110 -11.10 -21.04 0.74
CA ILE A 110 -9.94 -20.43 1.41
C ILE A 110 -9.66 -21.00 2.81
N GLU A 111 -10.55 -21.82 3.36
CA GLU A 111 -10.45 -22.39 4.70
C GLU A 111 -9.09 -23.05 4.99
N ASN A 112 -8.70 -24.02 4.17
CA ASN A 112 -7.42 -24.74 4.30
C ASN A 112 -6.20 -23.83 4.04
N HIS A 113 -6.41 -22.66 3.43
CA HIS A 113 -5.36 -21.70 3.10
C HIS A 113 -5.12 -20.67 4.19
N VAL A 114 -5.90 -20.63 5.27
CA VAL A 114 -5.74 -19.62 6.34
C VAL A 114 -5.68 -20.21 7.74
N GLU A 115 -6.01 -21.50 7.90
CA GLU A 115 -5.92 -22.18 9.18
C GLU A 115 -4.48 -22.18 9.73
N GLY A 116 -4.35 -21.85 11.02
CA GLY A 116 -3.05 -21.79 11.72
C GLY A 116 -2.13 -20.64 11.29
N LYS A 117 -2.53 -19.82 10.33
CA LYS A 117 -1.70 -18.72 9.83
C LYS A 117 -1.72 -17.54 10.78
N SER A 118 -0.53 -17.01 11.03
CA SER A 118 -0.28 -15.82 11.84
C SER A 118 0.84 -15.01 11.21
N LEU A 119 1.00 -13.76 11.65
CA LEU A 119 2.07 -12.87 11.20
C LEU A 119 3.40 -13.23 11.91
N THR A 120 3.88 -14.45 11.71
CA THR A 120 5.18 -14.93 12.18
C THR A 120 6.22 -14.92 11.05
N ASP A 121 7.50 -14.91 11.38
CA ASP A 121 8.61 -14.86 10.38
C ASP A 121 8.53 -13.66 9.42
N LEU A 122 8.34 -12.47 10.01
CA LEU A 122 8.27 -11.24 9.24
C LEU A 122 9.58 -10.98 8.46
N LYS A 123 9.48 -10.68 7.18
CA LYS A 123 10.60 -10.37 6.28
C LYS A 123 10.90 -8.87 6.32
N PRO A 124 12.12 -8.46 6.72
CA PRO A 124 12.49 -7.05 6.73
C PRO A 124 12.62 -6.46 5.33
N GLU A 125 12.68 -5.14 5.24
CA GLU A 125 12.81 -4.39 3.99
C GLU A 125 14.06 -4.76 3.18
N ASP A 126 15.14 -5.24 3.82
CA ASP A 126 16.39 -5.66 3.16
C ASP A 126 16.51 -7.19 2.98
N ALA A 127 15.44 -7.95 3.25
CA ALA A 127 15.41 -9.37 2.94
C ALA A 127 15.66 -9.60 1.43
N LYS A 128 16.34 -10.68 1.06
CA LYS A 128 16.59 -11.02 -0.34
C LYS A 128 15.27 -11.25 -1.09
N LYS A 129 15.02 -10.49 -2.15
CA LYS A 129 13.80 -10.64 -2.98
C LYS A 129 13.96 -11.81 -3.94
N GLU A 130 12.85 -12.53 -4.17
CA GLU A 130 12.80 -13.64 -5.14
C GLU A 130 11.79 -13.37 -6.25
N LYS A 131 10.64 -12.81 -5.90
CA LYS A 131 9.58 -12.45 -6.84
C LYS A 131 9.10 -11.03 -6.57
N VAL A 132 8.88 -10.28 -7.64
CA VAL A 132 8.37 -8.90 -7.57
C VAL A 132 7.23 -8.73 -8.56
N LEU A 133 6.08 -8.31 -8.04
CA LEU A 133 4.91 -7.91 -8.82
C LEU A 133 5.11 -6.49 -9.36
N LEU A 134 4.77 -6.31 -10.64
CA LEU A 134 4.68 -5.04 -11.36
C LEU A 134 3.29 -4.96 -12.01
N MET A 135 2.82 -3.74 -12.33
CA MET A 135 1.56 -3.59 -13.05
C MET A 135 1.59 -2.51 -14.14
N ILE A 136 0.95 -2.83 -15.27
CA ILE A 136 0.82 -1.96 -16.45
C ILE A 136 -0.66 -1.57 -16.63
N PRO A 137 -1.04 -0.31 -16.39
CA PRO A 137 -2.33 0.22 -16.81
C PRO A 137 -2.39 0.41 -18.32
N SER A 138 -3.58 0.27 -18.91
CA SER A 138 -3.80 0.53 -20.33
C SER A 138 -4.27 1.97 -20.60
N GLN A 139 -4.51 2.28 -21.87
CA GLN A 139 -5.15 3.55 -22.27
C GLN A 139 -6.50 3.76 -21.59
N LYS A 140 -7.24 2.68 -21.30
CA LYS A 140 -8.52 2.71 -20.59
C LYS A 140 -8.39 3.44 -19.25
N GLN A 141 -7.35 3.15 -18.48
CA GLN A 141 -7.10 3.76 -17.18
C GLN A 141 -6.39 5.11 -17.30
N LEU A 142 -5.34 5.22 -18.13
CA LEU A 142 -4.52 6.44 -18.17
C LEU A 142 -5.23 7.64 -18.83
N LYS A 143 -6.20 7.42 -19.73
CA LYS A 143 -6.90 8.51 -20.43
C LYS A 143 -7.63 9.47 -19.47
N ILE A 144 -8.07 9.00 -18.29
CA ILE A 144 -8.89 9.80 -17.36
C ILE A 144 -8.08 10.92 -16.68
N VAL A 145 -6.76 10.82 -16.72
CA VAL A 145 -5.83 11.81 -16.15
C VAL A 145 -5.78 13.06 -17.02
N TYR A 146 -5.97 12.92 -18.34
CA TYR A 146 -5.97 14.05 -19.27
C TYR A 146 -7.05 15.06 -18.87
N ASN A 147 -6.66 16.33 -18.83
CA ASN A 147 -7.45 17.47 -18.34
C ASN A 147 -7.76 17.46 -16.82
N ASN A 148 -7.23 16.50 -16.06
CA ASN A 148 -7.45 16.36 -14.62
C ASN A 148 -6.16 16.08 -13.82
N TRP A 149 -4.98 16.48 -14.34
CA TRP A 149 -3.67 16.23 -13.71
C TRP A 149 -3.58 16.58 -12.21
N ASP A 150 -4.19 17.68 -11.78
CA ASP A 150 -4.16 18.08 -10.36
C ASP A 150 -4.98 17.15 -9.47
N ARG A 151 -6.14 16.67 -9.96
CA ARG A 151 -6.93 15.66 -9.25
C ARG A 151 -6.14 14.37 -9.11
N TRP A 152 -5.44 13.97 -10.16
CA TRP A 152 -4.68 12.73 -10.19
C TRP A 152 -3.27 12.88 -9.65
N VAL A 153 -2.84 14.04 -9.15
CA VAL A 153 -1.49 14.26 -8.63
C VAL A 153 -0.45 13.71 -9.63
N TRP A 154 -0.51 14.21 -10.87
CA TRP A 154 0.28 13.74 -12.00
C TRP A 154 0.92 14.92 -12.74
N LYS A 155 2.19 14.81 -13.13
CA LYS A 155 2.86 15.82 -13.96
C LYS A 155 2.34 15.78 -15.39
N ARG A 156 2.34 16.92 -16.08
CA ARG A 156 1.92 16.99 -17.50
C ARG A 156 3.00 16.50 -18.46
N ILE A 157 4.25 16.61 -18.05
CA ILE A 157 5.45 16.30 -18.84
C ILE A 157 6.37 15.50 -17.93
N ALA A 158 6.87 14.38 -18.43
CA ALA A 158 7.86 13.56 -17.75
C ALA A 158 9.26 14.21 -17.80
N TYR A 159 10.21 13.76 -16.98
CA TYR A 159 11.54 14.39 -16.93
C TYR A 159 12.33 14.27 -18.24
N ASN A 160 11.95 13.34 -19.13
CA ASN A 160 12.54 13.17 -20.47
C ASN A 160 11.90 14.09 -21.54
N GLY A 161 10.92 14.92 -21.16
CA GLY A 161 10.22 15.85 -22.05
C GLY A 161 8.98 15.28 -22.74
N GLU A 162 8.66 14.00 -22.58
CA GLU A 162 7.48 13.40 -23.18
C GLU A 162 6.18 13.82 -22.45
N PRO A 163 5.03 13.92 -23.15
CA PRO A 163 3.74 14.08 -22.50
C PRO A 163 3.45 12.93 -21.53
N ALA A 164 2.81 13.25 -20.39
CA ALA A 164 2.42 12.28 -19.39
C ALA A 164 0.93 12.43 -19.01
N PRO A 165 0.20 11.31 -18.81
CA PRO A 165 0.67 9.92 -18.91
C PRO A 165 0.73 9.39 -20.36
N SER A 166 1.75 8.59 -20.68
CA SER A 166 1.88 7.84 -21.93
C SER A 166 1.81 6.32 -21.66
N VAL A 167 0.89 5.61 -22.32
CA VAL A 167 0.77 4.15 -22.19
C VAL A 167 2.04 3.46 -22.69
N ASP A 168 2.53 3.84 -23.87
CA ASP A 168 3.74 3.27 -24.45
C ASP A 168 4.97 3.56 -23.60
N GLY A 169 5.04 4.76 -23.02
CA GLY A 169 6.13 5.10 -22.10
C GLY A 169 6.04 4.30 -20.79
N TRP A 170 4.83 4.11 -20.23
CA TRP A 170 4.64 3.30 -19.03
C TRP A 170 5.02 1.83 -19.26
N ILE A 171 4.62 1.26 -20.41
CA ILE A 171 5.03 -0.09 -20.81
C ILE A 171 6.55 -0.20 -20.82
N LYS A 172 7.24 0.74 -21.47
CA LYS A 172 8.71 0.76 -21.51
C LYS A 172 9.33 0.84 -20.13
N ASP A 173 8.84 1.71 -19.25
CA ASP A 173 9.34 1.87 -17.88
C ASP A 173 9.23 0.57 -17.09
N VAL A 174 8.06 -0.09 -17.13
CA VAL A 174 7.82 -1.34 -16.41
C VAL A 174 8.64 -2.50 -16.98
N LEU A 175 8.77 -2.59 -18.31
CA LEU A 175 9.60 -3.62 -18.94
C LEU A 175 11.09 -3.44 -18.61
N ARG A 176 11.57 -2.20 -18.52
CA ARG A 176 12.95 -1.92 -18.06
C ARG A 176 13.16 -2.35 -16.60
N LEU A 177 12.18 -2.10 -15.73
CA LEU A 177 12.20 -2.61 -14.35
C LEU A 177 12.20 -4.15 -14.31
N ALA A 178 11.40 -4.80 -15.16
CA ALA A 178 11.35 -6.27 -15.25
C ALA A 178 12.71 -6.86 -15.67
N VAL A 179 13.34 -6.29 -16.71
CA VAL A 179 14.69 -6.69 -17.15
C VAL A 179 15.73 -6.48 -16.04
N ALA A 180 15.67 -5.35 -15.31
CA ALA A 180 16.55 -5.09 -14.18
C ALA A 180 16.40 -6.13 -13.06
N LEU A 181 15.17 -6.55 -12.77
CA LEU A 181 14.87 -7.62 -11.82
C LEU A 181 15.45 -8.97 -12.28
N GLU A 182 15.23 -9.35 -13.55
CA GLU A 182 15.74 -10.60 -14.12
C GLU A 182 17.28 -10.66 -14.07
N ASN A 183 17.95 -9.55 -14.44
CA ASN A 183 19.40 -9.42 -14.34
C ASN A 183 19.90 -9.53 -12.89
N ALA A 184 19.06 -9.13 -11.92
CA ALA A 184 19.32 -9.29 -10.50
C ALA A 184 18.92 -10.68 -9.95
N SER A 185 18.52 -11.62 -10.81
CA SER A 185 18.00 -12.96 -10.43
C SER A 185 16.74 -12.90 -9.55
N VAL A 186 15.88 -11.91 -9.81
CA VAL A 186 14.56 -11.76 -9.20
C VAL A 186 13.52 -11.95 -10.29
N THR A 187 12.52 -12.79 -10.06
CA THR A 187 11.48 -13.08 -11.06
C THR A 187 10.42 -11.97 -11.08
N PRO A 188 10.28 -11.21 -12.18
CA PRO A 188 9.16 -10.29 -12.32
C PRO A 188 7.87 -11.07 -12.60
N ILE A 189 6.76 -10.58 -12.04
CA ILE A 189 5.39 -10.94 -12.41
C ILE A 189 4.71 -9.67 -12.88
N ILE A 190 4.24 -9.65 -14.12
CA ILE A 190 3.62 -8.47 -14.72
C ILE A 190 2.12 -8.69 -14.79
N VAL A 191 1.35 -7.87 -14.08
CA VAL A 191 -0.09 -7.80 -14.25
C VAL A 191 -0.43 -6.67 -15.21
N THR A 192 -1.41 -6.87 -16.07
CA THR A 192 -1.84 -5.84 -17.00
C THR A 192 -3.35 -5.90 -17.25
N ASP A 193 -3.91 -4.82 -17.77
CA ASP A 193 -5.28 -4.84 -18.27
C ASP A 193 -5.37 -5.81 -19.47
N LYS A 194 -6.45 -6.60 -19.51
CA LYS A 194 -6.70 -7.62 -20.51
C LYS A 194 -6.71 -7.08 -21.94
N SER A 195 -7.02 -5.79 -22.13
CA SER A 195 -7.02 -5.15 -23.46
C SER A 195 -5.63 -5.03 -24.09
N ILE A 196 -4.55 -5.11 -23.31
CA ILE A 196 -3.17 -5.03 -23.80
C ILE A 196 -2.33 -6.27 -23.44
N GLU A 197 -2.94 -7.31 -22.89
CA GLU A 197 -2.26 -8.53 -22.41
C GLU A 197 -1.37 -9.17 -23.48
N GLU A 198 -1.88 -9.39 -24.69
CA GLU A 198 -1.14 -10.04 -25.76
C GLU A 198 0.07 -9.21 -26.21
N ARG A 199 -0.07 -7.88 -26.27
CA ARG A 199 1.06 -6.98 -26.55
C ARG A 199 2.16 -7.14 -25.49
N ILE A 200 1.79 -7.21 -24.22
CA ILE A 200 2.78 -7.37 -23.15
C ILE A 200 3.46 -8.74 -23.22
N LYS A 201 2.73 -9.82 -23.58
CA LYS A 201 3.34 -11.15 -23.78
C LYS A 201 4.32 -11.22 -24.94
N GLU A 202 4.12 -10.42 -25.99
CA GLU A 202 5.06 -10.31 -27.11
C GLU A 202 6.37 -9.62 -26.67
N GLU A 203 6.29 -8.63 -25.78
CA GLU A 203 7.42 -7.85 -25.29
C GLU A 203 8.11 -8.47 -24.03
N ALA A 204 7.40 -9.31 -23.28
CA ALA A 204 7.89 -9.99 -22.07
C ALA A 204 7.58 -11.50 -22.12
N PRO A 205 8.60 -12.37 -22.20
CA PRO A 205 8.40 -13.78 -22.54
C PRO A 205 7.67 -14.61 -21.46
N HIS A 206 7.66 -14.19 -20.19
CA HIS A 206 7.08 -14.97 -19.08
C HIS A 206 6.35 -14.13 -18.01
N ASN A 207 5.42 -14.77 -17.29
CA ASN A 207 4.72 -14.28 -16.10
C ASN A 207 3.81 -13.05 -16.29
N VAL A 208 3.10 -12.98 -17.42
CA VAL A 208 2.09 -11.95 -17.68
C VAL A 208 0.70 -12.46 -17.30
N ILE A 209 -0.04 -11.68 -16.50
CA ILE A 209 -1.42 -11.96 -16.10
C ILE A 209 -2.32 -10.82 -16.59
N GLY A 210 -3.31 -11.13 -17.44
CA GLY A 210 -4.31 -10.17 -17.89
C GLY A 210 -5.56 -10.17 -17.00
N LEU A 211 -5.95 -8.99 -16.49
CA LEU A 211 -7.16 -8.79 -15.67
C LEU A 211 -8.09 -7.75 -16.31
N ASP A 212 -9.40 -7.83 -16.05
CA ASP A 212 -10.31 -6.71 -16.37
C ASP A 212 -10.19 -5.65 -15.28
N ILE A 213 -9.42 -4.60 -15.56
CA ILE A 213 -9.20 -3.49 -14.64
C ILE A 213 -10.21 -2.38 -14.97
N PRO A 214 -11.00 -1.88 -14.01
CA PRO A 214 -11.89 -0.74 -14.23
C PRO A 214 -11.18 0.50 -14.75
N GLU A 215 -11.91 1.39 -15.44
CA GLU A 215 -11.29 2.56 -16.08
C GLU A 215 -10.91 3.68 -15.12
N ASP A 216 -11.46 3.67 -13.90
CA ASP A 216 -11.30 4.70 -12.87
C ASP A 216 -10.04 4.53 -12.01
N PHE A 217 -9.19 3.53 -12.28
CA PHE A 217 -7.97 3.27 -11.50
C PHE A 217 -6.67 3.66 -12.22
N ALA A 218 -6.49 4.96 -12.47
CA ALA A 218 -5.28 5.47 -13.16
C ALA A 218 -3.97 5.22 -12.38
N LYS A 219 -4.03 5.06 -11.05
CA LYS A 219 -2.87 4.85 -10.18
C LYS A 219 -2.58 3.36 -9.89
N ILE A 220 -3.30 2.44 -10.53
CA ILE A 220 -3.17 0.99 -10.26
C ILE A 220 -1.74 0.45 -10.50
N GLY A 221 -0.96 1.09 -11.37
CA GLY A 221 0.43 0.74 -11.63
C GLY A 221 1.37 0.88 -10.42
N TYR A 222 0.97 1.63 -9.38
CA TYR A 222 1.70 1.73 -8.11
C TYR A 222 1.26 0.63 -7.14
N VAL A 223 1.67 -0.61 -7.44
CA VAL A 223 1.27 -1.83 -6.71
C VAL A 223 1.80 -1.91 -5.26
N ARG A 224 2.70 -0.99 -4.90
CA ARG A 224 3.18 -0.82 -3.53
C ARG A 224 2.06 -0.43 -2.59
N ASP A 225 1.07 0.35 -3.02
CA ASP A 225 0.20 1.02 -2.05
C ASP A 225 -0.94 0.15 -1.53
N GLN A 226 -1.51 -0.73 -2.35
CA GLN A 226 -2.76 -1.43 -2.05
C GLN A 226 -2.63 -2.47 -0.93
N SER A 227 -1.41 -2.89 -0.59
CA SER A 227 -1.14 -3.96 0.37
C SER A 227 0.25 -3.80 1.00
N VAL A 228 0.58 -4.66 1.96
CA VAL A 228 1.94 -4.92 2.44
C VAL A 228 2.21 -6.41 2.46
N THR A 229 3.47 -6.80 2.25
CA THR A 229 3.90 -8.20 2.22
C THR A 229 5.09 -8.39 3.16
N TRP A 230 4.83 -8.54 4.45
CA TRP A 230 5.86 -8.90 5.44
C TRP A 230 6.01 -10.40 5.62
N CYS A 231 5.11 -11.20 5.05
CA CYS A 231 5.23 -12.66 5.00
C CYS A 231 4.59 -13.16 3.71
N LYS A 232 4.54 -14.48 3.51
CA LYS A 232 3.86 -15.12 2.37
C LYS A 232 2.44 -14.60 2.15
N HIS A 233 1.75 -14.26 3.23
CA HIS A 233 0.37 -13.83 3.17
C HIS A 233 0.27 -12.29 3.25
N PRO A 234 -0.23 -11.62 2.20
CA PRO A 234 -0.33 -10.17 2.19
C PRO A 234 -1.36 -9.66 3.20
N ILE A 235 -1.19 -8.42 3.62
CA ILE A 235 -2.21 -7.63 4.32
C ILE A 235 -2.70 -6.57 3.34
N ILE A 236 -4.01 -6.49 3.14
CA ILE A 236 -4.60 -5.51 2.25
C ILE A 236 -4.82 -4.20 3.01
N GLY A 237 -4.42 -3.10 2.39
CA GLY A 237 -4.61 -1.77 2.92
C GLY A 237 -6.03 -1.25 2.76
N ASN A 238 -6.18 0.05 2.93
CA ASN A 238 -7.42 0.78 2.72
C ASN A 238 -7.07 2.22 2.37
N MET A 239 -7.19 2.54 1.07
CA MET A 239 -6.62 3.74 0.47
C MET A 239 -7.24 5.00 1.08
N ALA A 240 -6.39 6.00 1.32
CA ALA A 240 -6.80 7.22 1.99
C ALA A 240 -7.61 8.14 1.06
N LEU A 241 -7.20 8.24 -0.21
CA LEU A 241 -7.79 9.16 -1.19
C LEU A 241 -8.84 8.47 -2.07
N ASP A 242 -9.92 9.19 -2.38
CA ASP A 242 -11.02 8.74 -3.22
C ASP A 242 -10.56 8.21 -4.58
N ILE A 243 -9.57 8.87 -5.19
CA ILE A 243 -9.02 8.51 -6.50
C ILE A 243 -8.34 7.14 -6.56
N ARG A 244 -8.08 6.49 -5.41
CA ARG A 244 -7.47 5.16 -5.34
C ARG A 244 -8.30 4.13 -4.58
N GLN A 245 -9.37 4.55 -3.93
CA GLN A 245 -10.27 3.63 -3.24
C GLN A 245 -10.93 2.69 -4.26
N GLY A 246 -10.85 1.39 -3.99
CA GLY A 246 -11.35 0.34 -4.89
C GLY A 246 -10.22 -0.43 -5.59
N GLU A 247 -9.01 0.13 -5.69
CA GLU A 247 -7.84 -0.57 -6.20
C GLU A 247 -7.50 -1.84 -5.40
N GLU A 248 -7.91 -1.89 -4.13
CA GLU A 248 -7.71 -3.05 -3.26
C GLU A 248 -8.45 -4.31 -3.75
N TRP A 249 -9.54 -4.14 -4.50
CA TRP A 249 -10.25 -5.27 -5.11
C TRP A 249 -9.45 -5.89 -6.25
N ILE A 250 -8.73 -5.06 -7.00
CA ILE A 250 -7.89 -5.51 -8.11
C ILE A 250 -6.66 -6.23 -7.57
N ILE A 251 -6.01 -5.73 -6.51
CA ILE A 251 -4.89 -6.47 -5.91
C ILE A 251 -5.35 -7.79 -5.28
N ASN A 252 -6.58 -7.88 -4.76
CA ASN A 252 -7.15 -9.16 -4.32
C ASN A 252 -7.34 -10.14 -5.48
N GLU A 253 -7.80 -9.68 -6.65
CA GLU A 253 -7.87 -10.50 -7.86
C GLU A 253 -6.48 -11.02 -8.24
N VAL A 254 -5.45 -10.16 -8.22
CA VAL A 254 -4.05 -10.54 -8.49
C VAL A 254 -3.61 -11.65 -7.54
N TYR A 255 -3.81 -11.48 -6.24
CA TYR A 255 -3.41 -12.50 -5.27
C TYR A 255 -4.17 -13.80 -5.46
N TYR A 256 -5.44 -13.72 -5.80
CA TYR A 256 -6.25 -14.89 -6.09
C TYR A 256 -5.75 -15.67 -7.31
N GLU A 257 -5.42 -15.00 -8.42
CA GLU A 257 -4.80 -15.63 -9.60
C GLU A 257 -3.41 -16.23 -9.30
N LEU A 258 -2.68 -15.63 -8.35
CA LEU A 258 -1.40 -16.14 -7.86
C LEU A 258 -1.52 -17.26 -6.81
N GLY A 259 -2.73 -17.66 -6.42
CA GLY A 259 -2.96 -18.64 -5.36
C GLY A 259 -2.54 -18.16 -3.96
N LEU A 260 -2.42 -16.84 -3.76
CA LEU A 260 -2.11 -16.20 -2.50
C LEU A 260 -3.40 -15.77 -1.79
N THR A 261 -3.48 -16.03 -0.49
CA THR A 261 -4.63 -15.62 0.33
C THR A 261 -4.17 -14.55 1.33
N PRO A 262 -4.72 -13.33 1.28
CA PRO A 262 -4.42 -12.30 2.27
C PRO A 262 -4.89 -12.69 3.69
N LEU A 263 -4.19 -12.22 4.73
CA LEU A 263 -4.55 -12.53 6.13
C LEU A 263 -5.65 -11.65 6.70
N LEU A 264 -5.72 -10.40 6.25
CA LEU A 264 -6.74 -9.44 6.64
C LEU A 264 -6.77 -8.26 5.65
N ARG A 265 -7.80 -7.44 5.77
CA ARG A 265 -7.86 -6.10 5.20
C ARG A 265 -8.07 -5.10 6.33
N VAL A 266 -7.19 -4.12 6.43
CA VAL A 266 -7.23 -3.11 7.51
C VAL A 266 -8.29 -2.05 7.18
N ARG A 267 -9.56 -2.31 7.54
CA ARG A 267 -10.69 -1.44 7.16
C ARG A 267 -11.20 -0.51 8.25
N TRP A 268 -11.47 -1.05 9.44
CA TRP A 268 -12.16 -0.34 10.52
C TRP A 268 -11.51 -0.63 11.86
N ALA A 269 -11.49 0.35 12.75
CA ALA A 269 -11.21 0.14 14.17
C ALA A 269 -12.31 0.79 15.01
N SER A 270 -12.61 0.20 16.16
CA SER A 270 -13.52 0.80 17.13
C SER A 270 -12.86 1.94 17.90
N ASP A 271 -13.53 3.08 17.92
CA ASP A 271 -13.20 4.23 18.77
C ASP A 271 -14.49 4.80 19.37
N LYS A 272 -14.65 4.64 20.69
CA LYS A 272 -15.82 5.07 21.47
C LYS A 272 -17.14 4.58 20.84
N GLU A 273 -17.95 5.48 20.28
CA GLU A 273 -19.27 5.19 19.71
C GLU A 273 -19.22 4.87 18.19
N TYR A 274 -18.03 4.85 17.58
CA TYR A 274 -17.85 4.73 16.13
C TYR A 274 -16.95 3.56 15.72
N LEU A 275 -17.19 3.01 14.54
CA LEU A 275 -16.16 2.41 13.71
C LEU A 275 -15.56 3.49 12.84
N VAL A 276 -14.25 3.69 12.95
CA VAL A 276 -13.49 4.69 12.19
C VAL A 276 -12.68 3.97 11.11
N LYS A 277 -12.69 4.51 9.90
CA LYS A 277 -11.93 3.94 8.79
C LYS A 277 -10.43 3.98 9.08
N ALA A 278 -9.78 2.84 8.95
CA ALA A 278 -8.33 2.74 8.93
C ALA A 278 -7.79 3.11 7.56
N LYS A 279 -6.73 3.93 7.53
CA LYS A 279 -6.03 4.38 6.32
C LYS A 279 -4.68 3.70 6.27
N MET A 280 -4.47 2.84 5.29
CA MET A 280 -3.26 2.03 5.20
C MET A 280 -2.83 1.92 3.75
N GLU A 281 -1.66 2.47 3.44
CA GLU A 281 -1.05 2.37 2.12
C GLU A 281 0.41 1.93 2.24
N GLY A 282 0.80 0.93 1.44
CA GLY A 282 2.07 0.21 1.58
C GLY A 282 3.34 1.05 1.40
N GLY A 283 3.29 2.17 0.66
CA GLY A 283 4.41 3.12 0.55
C GLY A 283 4.82 3.73 1.91
N ASN A 284 3.95 3.69 2.90
CA ASN A 284 4.26 4.19 4.25
C ASN A 284 5.13 3.24 5.07
N PHE A 285 5.17 1.95 4.77
CA PHE A 285 5.65 0.96 5.72
C PHE A 285 7.07 0.50 5.41
N PHE A 286 7.91 0.47 6.45
CA PHE A 286 9.23 -0.15 6.47
C PHE A 286 9.33 -1.04 7.70
N LEU A 287 9.53 -2.34 7.48
CA LEU A 287 9.80 -3.28 8.57
C LEU A 287 11.31 -3.45 8.72
N LEU A 288 11.83 -3.06 9.87
CA LEU A 288 13.24 -3.15 10.23
C LEU A 288 13.43 -4.31 11.21
N LYS A 289 14.43 -5.15 10.95
CA LYS A 289 14.91 -6.16 11.89
C LYS A 289 16.40 -5.95 12.11
N ILE A 290 16.77 -5.48 13.29
CA ILE A 290 18.14 -5.09 13.63
C ILE A 290 18.48 -5.66 14.99
N ASP A 291 19.51 -6.51 15.07
CA ASP A 291 20.04 -7.09 16.32
C ASP A 291 18.95 -7.62 17.28
N GLY A 292 17.97 -8.36 16.74
CA GLY A 292 16.86 -8.94 17.49
C GLY A 292 15.70 -7.99 17.79
N SER A 293 15.85 -6.69 17.51
CA SER A 293 14.77 -5.70 17.57
C SER A 293 13.95 -5.70 16.28
N THR A 294 12.63 -5.68 16.39
CA THR A 294 11.72 -5.55 15.24
C THR A 294 10.90 -4.26 15.37
N VAL A 295 11.06 -3.36 14.39
CA VAL A 295 10.39 -2.06 14.37
C VAL A 295 9.66 -1.88 13.05
N LEU A 296 8.37 -1.56 13.11
CA LEU A 296 7.59 -1.13 11.96
C LEU A 296 7.50 0.39 11.95
N LEU A 297 8.19 1.02 11.01
CA LEU A 297 8.01 2.44 10.71
C LEU A 297 6.82 2.61 9.77
N THR A 298 5.97 3.61 10.04
CA THR A 298 4.88 4.00 9.14
C THR A 298 4.78 5.52 9.02
N GLY A 299 4.69 6.03 7.80
CA GLY A 299 4.37 7.45 7.55
C GLY A 299 3.00 7.86 8.11
N VAL A 300 2.91 9.09 8.63
CA VAL A 300 1.68 9.75 9.12
C VAL A 300 1.52 11.09 8.40
N GLY A 301 0.41 11.26 7.67
CA GLY A 301 0.19 12.42 6.80
C GLY A 301 -1.04 12.24 5.89
N VAL A 302 -1.06 12.91 4.74
CA VAL A 302 -2.21 12.92 3.79
C VAL A 302 -2.63 11.50 3.36
N ARG A 303 -1.67 10.63 3.04
CA ARG A 303 -1.89 9.22 2.69
C ARG A 303 -1.28 8.26 3.74
N GLY A 304 -0.91 8.81 4.90
CA GLY A 304 -0.27 8.07 5.98
C GLY A 304 -1.26 7.30 6.85
N SER A 305 -0.71 6.48 7.73
CA SER A 305 -1.47 5.72 8.72
C SER A 305 -2.15 6.64 9.72
N ASN A 306 -3.44 6.41 9.99
CA ASN A 306 -4.19 7.08 11.07
C ASN A 306 -4.31 6.15 12.30
N TYR A 307 -4.78 6.68 13.43
CA TYR A 307 -4.92 5.94 14.70
C TYR A 307 -5.58 4.54 14.54
N PRO A 308 -6.71 4.40 13.82
CA PRO A 308 -7.31 3.08 13.55
C PRO A 308 -6.35 2.07 12.92
N THR A 309 -5.46 2.49 12.02
CA THR A 309 -4.45 1.60 11.42
C THR A 309 -3.45 1.10 12.46
N PHE A 310 -2.96 1.98 13.34
CA PHE A 310 -2.06 1.57 14.43
C PHE A 310 -2.74 0.57 15.36
N LYS A 311 -4.01 0.83 15.73
CA LYS A 311 -4.80 -0.07 16.57
C LYS A 311 -4.95 -1.46 15.92
N VAL A 312 -5.43 -1.53 14.68
CA VAL A 312 -5.58 -2.82 13.97
C VAL A 312 -4.25 -3.55 13.83
N LEU A 313 -3.17 -2.86 13.46
CA LEU A 313 -1.84 -3.48 13.33
C LEU A 313 -1.32 -3.98 14.68
N SER A 314 -1.57 -3.28 15.77
CA SER A 314 -1.18 -3.70 17.12
C SER A 314 -1.94 -4.92 17.63
N GLU A 315 -3.10 -5.25 17.06
CA GLU A 315 -3.85 -6.45 17.40
C GLU A 315 -3.36 -7.69 16.64
N VAL A 316 -2.77 -7.50 15.46
CA VAL A 316 -2.42 -8.62 14.55
C VAL A 316 -0.92 -8.90 14.47
N LEU A 317 -0.06 -7.91 14.72
CA LEU A 317 1.39 -8.08 14.73
C LEU A 317 1.86 -8.72 16.05
N PRO A 318 2.97 -9.49 16.03
CA PRO A 318 3.59 -9.99 17.26
C PRO A 318 3.87 -8.87 18.27
N GLU A 319 3.79 -9.19 19.56
CA GLU A 319 3.86 -8.22 20.67
C GLU A 319 5.21 -7.49 20.68
N GLU A 320 6.28 -8.17 20.29
CA GLU A 320 7.64 -7.62 20.18
C GLU A 320 7.82 -6.56 19.08
N VAL A 321 6.86 -6.44 18.15
CA VAL A 321 6.93 -5.46 17.07
C VAL A 321 6.50 -4.09 17.59
N ARG A 322 7.45 -3.16 17.67
CA ARG A 322 7.20 -1.74 17.97
C ARG A 322 6.66 -1.05 16.73
N ILE A 323 5.57 -0.28 16.87
CA ILE A 323 4.94 0.43 15.74
C ILE A 323 5.15 1.93 15.92
N ILE A 324 5.90 2.54 15.01
CA ILE A 324 6.32 3.94 15.10
C ILE A 324 5.77 4.74 13.93
N GLY A 325 4.93 5.71 14.23
CA GLY A 325 4.48 6.71 13.28
C GLY A 325 5.55 7.77 13.02
N VAL A 326 5.84 8.04 11.76
CA VAL A 326 6.79 9.06 11.31
C VAL A 326 6.00 10.19 10.63
N PRO A 327 5.89 11.38 11.24
CA PRO A 327 5.19 12.51 10.63
C PRO A 327 5.82 12.91 9.29
N LEU A 328 4.99 13.21 8.29
CA LEU A 328 5.41 13.67 6.96
C LEU A 328 4.88 15.07 6.68
N SER A 329 5.62 15.86 5.90
CA SER A 329 5.21 17.24 5.53
C SER A 329 3.89 17.32 4.76
N GLY A 330 3.53 16.25 4.02
CA GLY A 330 2.30 16.18 3.25
C GLY A 330 2.13 17.31 2.23
N TYR A 331 0.88 17.62 1.88
CA TYR A 331 0.54 18.80 1.08
C TYR A 331 -0.84 19.31 1.46
N VAL A 332 -1.07 20.59 1.19
CA VAL A 332 -2.42 21.18 1.15
C VAL A 332 -2.76 21.57 -0.29
N LYS A 333 -1.87 22.32 -0.96
CA LYS A 333 -2.07 22.80 -2.34
C LYS A 333 -0.90 22.50 -3.28
N SER A 334 0.32 22.70 -2.81
CA SER A 334 1.55 22.53 -3.60
C SER A 334 2.09 21.09 -3.54
N TRP A 335 1.30 20.12 -4.01
CA TRP A 335 1.68 18.71 -3.95
C TRP A 335 3.02 18.42 -4.66
N ALA A 336 3.33 19.13 -5.74
CA ALA A 336 4.55 18.91 -6.51
C ALA A 336 5.82 19.41 -5.79
N GLU A 337 5.70 20.36 -4.87
CA GLU A 337 6.84 21.00 -4.19
C GLU A 337 7.06 20.41 -2.79
N THR A 338 5.98 20.19 -2.03
CA THR A 338 6.05 19.80 -0.62
C THR A 338 5.58 18.37 -0.35
N GLY A 339 4.91 17.75 -1.33
CA GLY A 339 4.16 16.51 -1.15
C GLY A 339 5.03 15.30 -0.86
N ALA A 340 5.25 15.02 0.42
CA ALA A 340 5.66 13.71 0.91
C ALA A 340 4.41 12.98 1.43
N VAL A 341 3.83 12.15 0.57
CA VAL A 341 2.57 11.45 0.88
C VAL A 341 2.77 10.09 1.53
N HIS A 342 3.94 9.50 1.32
CA HIS A 342 4.36 8.20 1.84
C HIS A 342 5.76 8.31 2.45
N LEU A 343 6.12 7.35 3.30
CA LEU A 343 7.44 7.33 3.94
C LEU A 343 8.54 7.04 2.92
N ASP A 344 8.27 6.22 1.90
CA ASP A 344 9.27 5.78 0.93
C ASP A 344 9.68 6.81 -0.13
N VAL A 345 9.10 8.01 -0.12
CA VAL A 345 9.59 9.15 -0.91
C VAL A 345 10.58 10.02 -0.13
N VAL A 346 10.78 9.73 1.16
CA VAL A 346 11.64 10.49 2.09
C VAL A 346 12.53 9.61 2.97
N PHE A 347 12.41 8.29 2.91
CA PHE A 347 13.20 7.36 3.71
C PHE A 347 13.44 6.07 2.91
N THR A 348 14.67 5.57 2.96
CA THR A 348 15.06 4.27 2.42
C THR A 348 15.91 3.54 3.44
N TYR A 349 15.54 2.31 3.77
CA TYR A 349 16.42 1.41 4.51
C TYR A 349 17.33 0.65 3.55
N LEU A 350 18.65 0.79 3.72
CA LEU A 350 19.64 0.13 2.88
C LEU A 350 19.92 -1.32 3.34
N GLY A 351 19.68 -1.61 4.62
CA GLY A 351 19.98 -2.90 5.23
C GLY A 351 21.32 -2.92 5.94
N GLU A 352 21.77 -4.13 6.27
CA GLU A 352 23.11 -4.36 6.81
C GLU A 352 24.17 -4.34 5.69
N LEU A 353 25.17 -3.47 5.85
CA LEU A 353 26.32 -3.34 4.95
C LEU A 353 27.60 -3.40 5.79
N ASN A 354 28.45 -4.39 5.53
CA ASN A 354 29.71 -4.57 6.26
C ASN A 354 29.55 -4.61 7.80
N GLY A 355 28.47 -5.20 8.31
CA GLY A 355 28.17 -5.31 9.74
C GLY A 355 27.59 -4.05 10.38
N VAL A 356 27.15 -3.08 9.58
CA VAL A 356 26.52 -1.83 10.04
C VAL A 356 25.21 -1.60 9.30
N TYR A 357 24.18 -1.16 10.02
CA TYR A 357 22.87 -0.87 9.43
C TYR A 357 22.81 0.57 8.95
N TYR A 358 22.35 0.78 7.71
CA TYR A 358 22.24 2.10 7.11
C TYR A 358 20.83 2.43 6.61
N ALA A 359 20.47 3.71 6.67
CA ALA A 359 19.33 4.28 5.99
C ALA A 359 19.66 5.67 5.45
N VAL A 360 18.96 6.07 4.39
CA VAL A 360 19.01 7.44 3.87
C VAL A 360 17.66 8.11 4.02
N LEU A 361 17.64 9.41 4.29
CA LEU A 361 16.40 10.15 4.50
C LEU A 361 16.45 11.58 3.98
N ASP A 362 15.27 12.14 3.76
CA ASP A 362 15.04 13.55 3.47
C ASP A 362 14.53 14.26 4.74
N PRO A 363 15.37 15.05 5.42
CA PRO A 363 15.01 15.69 6.69
C PRO A 363 14.10 16.92 6.53
N LEU A 364 13.90 17.46 5.32
CA LEU A 364 12.98 18.60 5.13
C LEU A 364 11.52 18.16 5.03
N ARG A 365 11.28 16.90 4.66
CA ARG A 365 9.94 16.36 4.42
C ARG A 365 9.53 15.26 5.40
N LEU A 366 10.48 14.77 6.19
CA LEU A 366 10.29 13.84 7.30
C LEU A 366 10.39 14.58 8.64
N GLY A 367 9.49 14.31 9.58
CA GLY A 367 9.50 14.85 10.94
C GLY A 367 10.64 14.30 11.80
N PHE A 368 11.89 14.61 11.44
CA PHE A 368 13.10 13.94 11.93
C PHE A 368 13.29 13.96 13.45
N TYR A 369 12.77 14.98 14.14
CA TYR A 369 12.93 15.13 15.58
C TYR A 369 11.79 14.51 16.40
N SER A 370 10.81 13.85 15.76
CA SER A 370 9.63 13.31 16.43
C SER A 370 9.11 12.05 15.76
N GLY A 371 8.99 10.97 16.53
CA GLY A 371 8.22 9.78 16.20
C GLY A 371 7.03 9.62 17.15
N LEU A 372 6.04 8.86 16.71
CA LEU A 372 4.83 8.52 17.47
C LEU A 372 4.82 7.01 17.72
N GLU A 373 5.35 6.58 18.86
CA GLU A 373 5.28 5.17 19.25
C GLU A 373 3.87 4.82 19.73
N TYR A 374 3.24 3.82 19.14
CA TYR A 374 1.95 3.32 19.62
C TYR A 374 2.16 2.31 20.76
N VAL A 375 1.79 2.70 21.97
CA VAL A 375 1.92 1.89 23.18
C VAL A 375 0.65 1.06 23.35
N ARG A 376 0.74 -0.24 23.08
CA ARG A 376 -0.41 -1.15 22.97
C ARG A 376 -1.23 -1.20 24.25
N GLU A 377 -0.56 -1.29 25.41
CA GLU A 377 -1.20 -1.41 26.72
C GLU A 377 -1.99 -0.17 27.12
N LYS A 378 -1.64 0.98 26.55
CA LYS A 378 -2.30 2.27 26.80
C LYS A 378 -3.30 2.65 25.72
N GLU A 379 -3.34 1.89 24.62
CA GLU A 379 -4.02 2.26 23.37
C GLU A 379 -3.75 3.73 22.96
N ALA A 380 -2.51 4.20 23.11
CA ALA A 380 -2.18 5.61 22.98
C ALA A 380 -0.79 5.83 22.37
N PHE A 381 -0.58 7.02 21.79
CA PHE A 381 0.72 7.43 21.27
C PHE A 381 1.61 8.04 22.36
N GLN A 382 2.87 7.65 22.33
CA GLN A 382 3.97 8.28 23.04
C GLN A 382 4.88 8.98 22.03
N ILE A 383 5.17 10.26 22.27
CA ILE A 383 6.15 11.00 21.47
C ILE A 383 7.55 10.52 21.85
N ILE A 384 8.34 10.14 20.85
CA ILE A 384 9.74 9.73 21.00
C ILE A 384 10.65 10.54 20.07
N PRO A 385 11.94 10.76 20.42
CA PRO A 385 12.91 11.30 19.48
C PRO A 385 13.33 10.22 18.47
N LEU A 386 13.09 10.45 17.17
CA LEU A 386 13.40 9.45 16.14
C LEU A 386 14.91 9.15 16.05
N GLY A 387 15.76 10.16 16.18
CA GLY A 387 17.22 9.95 16.29
C GLY A 387 17.63 9.13 17.53
N GLY A 388 16.84 9.18 18.61
CA GLY A 388 17.02 8.31 19.78
C GLY A 388 16.72 6.85 19.45
N LEU A 389 15.63 6.59 18.73
CA LEU A 389 15.29 5.26 18.21
C LEU A 389 16.38 4.72 17.27
N PHE A 390 16.87 5.53 16.33
CA PHE A 390 17.93 5.08 15.41
C PHE A 390 19.23 4.74 16.15
N LYS A 391 19.60 5.55 17.15
CA LYS A 391 20.74 5.25 18.01
C LYS A 391 20.53 3.96 18.82
N GLU A 392 19.33 3.74 19.36
CA GLU A 392 18.96 2.51 20.08
C GLU A 392 19.14 1.28 19.18
N LEU A 393 18.71 1.38 17.92
CA LEU A 393 18.81 0.31 16.93
C LEU A 393 20.21 0.17 16.31
N GLY A 394 21.18 1.05 16.62
CA GLY A 394 22.47 1.06 15.91
C GLY A 394 22.36 1.40 14.41
N LEU A 395 21.26 2.05 14.00
CA LEU A 395 21.02 2.46 12.62
C LEU A 395 21.73 3.79 12.34
N ILE A 396 22.69 3.77 11.41
CA ILE A 396 23.32 4.99 10.90
C ILE A 396 22.43 5.56 9.79
N ILE A 397 22.21 6.86 9.87
CA ILE A 397 21.39 7.62 8.93
C ILE A 397 22.22 8.66 8.22
N ASP A 398 21.91 8.94 6.95
CA ASP A 398 22.51 10.04 6.21
C ASP A 398 21.52 10.72 5.26
N GLU A 399 21.88 11.90 4.77
CA GLU A 399 21.09 12.68 3.80
C GLU A 399 21.72 12.58 2.40
N PRO A 400 20.99 12.08 1.38
CA PRO A 400 21.50 12.03 0.02
C PRO A 400 21.54 13.45 -0.60
N PRO A 401 22.39 13.68 -1.61
CA PRO A 401 22.45 14.97 -2.30
C PRO A 401 21.11 15.31 -2.97
N ARG A 402 20.68 16.57 -2.83
CA ARG A 402 19.37 17.08 -3.34
C ARG A 402 19.44 17.80 -4.68
N GLU A 403 20.63 18.22 -5.09
CA GLU A 403 20.76 19.03 -6.29
C GLU A 403 20.47 18.19 -7.54
N LYS A 404 19.55 18.68 -8.38
CA LYS A 404 19.17 18.05 -9.66
C LYS A 404 18.60 16.62 -9.50
N THR A 405 17.89 16.36 -8.40
CA THR A 405 17.21 15.09 -8.17
C THR A 405 15.69 15.25 -8.23
N SER A 406 14.99 14.14 -8.43
CA SER A 406 13.54 14.11 -8.22
C SER A 406 13.25 13.91 -6.74
N LEU A 407 12.49 14.83 -6.15
CA LEU A 407 11.98 14.69 -4.79
C LEU A 407 11.07 13.45 -4.61
N ILE A 408 10.55 12.88 -5.70
CA ILE A 408 9.73 11.68 -5.66
C ILE A 408 10.60 10.42 -5.57
N THR A 409 11.65 10.35 -6.40
CA THR A 409 12.40 9.09 -6.60
C THR A 409 13.77 9.06 -5.91
N MET A 410 14.25 10.18 -5.37
CA MET A 410 15.55 10.28 -4.67
C MET A 410 15.72 9.24 -3.55
N SER A 411 14.67 8.97 -2.77
CA SER A 411 14.66 7.96 -1.70
C SER A 411 13.79 6.74 -2.04
N ASN A 412 13.26 6.65 -3.26
CA ASN A 412 12.33 5.58 -3.64
C ASN A 412 13.04 4.41 -4.32
N ALA A 413 14.05 3.84 -3.67
CA ALA A 413 14.79 2.69 -4.20
C ALA A 413 14.10 1.37 -3.85
N LEU A 414 14.03 0.43 -4.80
CA LEU A 414 13.63 -0.94 -4.51
C LEU A 414 14.86 -1.70 -3.98
N ASN A 415 14.85 -2.02 -2.68
CA ASN A 415 15.89 -2.82 -2.05
C ASN A 415 15.70 -4.31 -2.38
N LEU A 416 16.65 -4.92 -3.10
CA LEU A 416 16.62 -6.35 -3.44
C LEU A 416 17.26 -7.24 -2.36
N GLY A 417 17.79 -6.62 -1.32
CA GLY A 417 18.55 -7.23 -0.24
C GLY A 417 20.03 -7.37 -0.57
N LYS A 418 20.84 -7.67 0.45
CA LYS A 418 22.30 -7.85 0.34
C LYS A 418 23.02 -6.65 -0.31
N GLY A 419 22.58 -5.44 0.03
CA GLY A 419 23.17 -4.20 -0.48
C GLY A 419 22.94 -3.93 -1.97
N LYS A 420 21.92 -4.53 -2.59
CA LYS A 420 21.56 -4.28 -3.99
C LYS A 420 20.27 -3.47 -4.12
N LEU A 421 20.28 -2.42 -4.94
CA LEU A 421 19.15 -1.52 -5.14
C LEU A 421 18.81 -1.37 -6.63
N ILE A 422 17.52 -1.33 -6.96
CA ILE A 422 17.05 -0.76 -8.23
C ILE A 422 16.60 0.68 -7.98
N VAL A 423 17.14 1.61 -8.76
CA VAL A 423 16.93 3.06 -8.59
C VAL A 423 16.57 3.73 -9.91
N ASP A 424 16.00 4.93 -9.81
CA ASP A 424 15.75 5.78 -10.98
C ASP A 424 17.07 6.41 -11.49
N ALA A 425 17.38 6.18 -12.76
CA ALA A 425 18.57 6.70 -13.44
C ALA A 425 18.60 8.24 -13.54
N TYR A 426 17.48 8.92 -13.30
CA TYR A 426 17.43 10.38 -13.22
C TYR A 426 18.28 10.92 -12.05
N ASN A 427 18.37 10.20 -10.93
CA ASN A 427 19.04 10.65 -9.71
C ASN A 427 20.54 10.31 -9.66
N ARG A 428 21.27 10.54 -10.75
CA ARG A 428 22.68 10.09 -10.92
C ARG A 428 23.61 10.45 -9.76
N GLU A 429 23.48 11.65 -9.21
CA GLU A 429 24.36 12.09 -8.11
C GLU A 429 24.04 11.36 -6.79
N VAL A 430 22.78 10.98 -6.57
CA VAL A 430 22.37 10.14 -5.44
C VAL A 430 22.89 8.73 -5.64
N ASN A 431 22.75 8.18 -6.84
CA ASN A 431 23.16 6.82 -7.17
C ASN A 431 24.67 6.64 -6.94
N LYS A 432 25.50 7.54 -7.47
CA LYS A 432 26.96 7.56 -7.21
C LYS A 432 27.30 7.73 -5.74
N TYR A 433 26.56 8.57 -5.02
CA TYR A 433 26.75 8.78 -3.59
C TYR A 433 26.47 7.47 -2.82
N LEU A 434 25.37 6.77 -3.14
CA LEU A 434 25.04 5.50 -2.53
C LEU A 434 26.13 4.44 -2.75
N GLU A 435 26.59 4.28 -3.99
CA GLU A 435 27.69 3.35 -4.31
C GLU A 435 29.00 3.73 -3.59
N ARG A 436 29.35 5.02 -3.57
CA ARG A 436 30.63 5.49 -3.02
C ARG A 436 30.68 5.44 -1.49
N GLU A 437 29.64 5.91 -0.82
CA GLU A 437 29.64 6.04 0.65
C GLU A 437 29.27 4.72 1.35
N PHE A 438 28.37 3.93 0.76
CA PHE A 438 27.84 2.72 1.40
C PHE A 438 28.25 1.41 0.70
N GLY A 439 28.82 1.48 -0.50
CA GLY A 439 29.22 0.29 -1.26
C GLY A 439 28.04 -0.56 -1.74
N VAL A 440 26.85 0.04 -1.90
CA VAL A 440 25.69 -0.66 -2.47
C VAL A 440 25.86 -0.87 -3.98
N ASP A 441 25.34 -1.99 -4.48
CA ASP A 441 25.26 -2.30 -5.91
C ASP A 441 23.99 -1.66 -6.49
N VAL A 442 24.17 -0.65 -7.34
CA VAL A 442 23.07 0.17 -7.87
C VAL A 442 22.76 -0.23 -9.32
N ILE A 443 21.51 -0.63 -9.56
CA ILE A 443 20.97 -0.90 -10.89
C ILE A 443 20.09 0.28 -11.30
N GLU A 444 20.63 1.14 -12.16
CA GLU A 444 19.93 2.32 -12.67
C GLU A 444 18.91 1.95 -13.76
N VAL A 445 17.68 2.45 -13.63
CA VAL A 445 16.60 2.24 -14.59
C VAL A 445 15.93 3.57 -14.92
N GLU A 446 15.77 3.89 -16.20
CA GLU A 446 15.01 5.06 -16.63
C GLU A 446 13.49 4.78 -16.58
N ILE A 447 12.77 5.52 -15.73
CA ILE A 447 11.33 5.36 -15.49
C ILE A 447 10.53 6.69 -15.58
N PRO A 448 10.65 7.47 -16.69
CA PRO A 448 10.07 8.81 -16.81
C PRO A 448 8.55 8.91 -16.60
N GLN A 449 7.76 7.95 -17.08
CA GLN A 449 6.30 7.98 -16.95
C GLN A 449 5.82 7.55 -15.56
N VAL A 450 6.51 6.59 -14.94
CA VAL A 450 6.28 6.20 -13.53
C VAL A 450 6.61 7.37 -12.61
N GLU A 451 7.76 8.04 -12.82
CA GLU A 451 8.14 9.23 -12.06
C GLU A 451 7.10 10.36 -12.22
N ALA A 452 6.65 10.60 -13.45
CA ALA A 452 5.68 11.66 -13.74
C ALA A 452 4.35 11.48 -12.98
N GLY A 453 3.95 10.24 -12.70
CA GLY A 453 2.77 9.97 -11.90
C GLY A 453 3.03 9.90 -10.39
N GLY A 454 4.25 10.18 -9.92
CA GLY A 454 4.53 10.36 -8.49
C GLY A 454 5.06 9.14 -7.75
N GLY A 455 5.71 8.18 -8.44
CA GLY A 455 6.38 7.07 -7.76
C GLY A 455 7.73 6.70 -8.39
N GLY A 456 8.53 5.90 -7.69
CA GLY A 456 9.78 5.33 -8.19
C GLY A 456 9.73 3.81 -8.30
N PRO A 457 10.90 3.14 -8.44
CA PRO A 457 10.97 1.69 -8.52
C PRO A 457 10.30 0.98 -7.34
N ARG A 458 10.39 1.52 -6.11
CA ARG A 458 9.72 0.91 -4.95
C ARG A 458 8.21 1.06 -5.01
N CYS A 459 7.69 2.21 -5.43
CA CYS A 459 6.25 2.44 -5.57
C CYS A 459 5.61 1.56 -6.67
N ALA A 460 6.34 1.32 -7.76
CA ALA A 460 5.89 0.53 -8.90
C ALA A 460 6.03 -0.99 -8.69
N SER A 461 6.48 -1.42 -7.51
CA SER A 461 6.79 -2.82 -7.23
C SER A 461 6.20 -3.31 -5.92
N ARG A 462 5.96 -4.62 -5.86
CA ARG A 462 5.47 -5.30 -4.65
C ARG A 462 6.16 -6.66 -4.53
N GLU A 463 6.97 -6.84 -3.50
CA GLU A 463 7.60 -8.13 -3.21
C GLU A 463 6.56 -9.20 -2.90
N LEU A 464 6.80 -10.41 -3.40
CA LEU A 464 6.01 -11.60 -3.15
C LEU A 464 6.91 -12.66 -2.51
N TRP A 465 6.45 -13.23 -1.41
CA TRP A 465 7.19 -14.25 -0.67
C TRP A 465 6.62 -15.64 -0.97
N GLY A 466 7.49 -16.55 -1.41
CA GLY A 466 7.17 -17.95 -1.69
C GLY A 466 7.41 -18.88 -0.49
N ASP A 467 7.26 -20.19 -0.71
CA ASP A 467 7.77 -21.24 0.17
C ASP A 467 9.22 -21.59 -0.17
#